data_AF-A0A0C5E878-F1
#
_entry.id   AF-A0A0C5E878-F1
#
_cell.length_a   1.000
_cell.length_b   1.000
_cell.length_c   1.000
_cell.angle_alpha   90.00
_cell.angle_beta   90.00
_cell.angle_gamma   90.00
#
_symmetry.space_group_name_H-M   'P 1'
#
loop_
_entity.id
_entity.type
_entity.pdbx_description
1 polymer ?
#
loop_
_entity_poly.entity_id
_entity_poly.type
_entity_poly.pdbx_seq_one_letter_code
_entity_poly.pdbx_strand_id
1 'polypeptide(L)'
;MGLDVHLEADERLSLEVLTVIARTLGGLDLACDDSSVFAHFASGLSVSAKRPCDDQAIYSEDTKGLSFPVMARCYFRIKGPGPEDSSPLDDLKMFVEAIAAESDAYFLVSFQYESLMYWRDQTGLHST
;
A
#
# COMPACT_ATOMS: atom_id res chain seq x y z
N MET A 1 11.61 -0.40 12.38
CA MET A 1 10.13 -0.40 12.46
C MET A 1 9.61 -0.57 11.05
N GLY A 2 8.71 -1.52 10.83
CA GLY A 2 8.00 -1.70 9.56
C GLY A 2 6.60 -1.09 9.67
N LEU A 3 6.09 -0.53 8.57
CA LEU A 3 4.70 -0.09 8.49
C LEU A 3 4.10 -0.63 7.20
N ASP A 4 3.00 -1.37 7.34
CA ASP A 4 2.18 -1.82 6.21
C ASP A 4 0.92 -0.95 6.14
N VAL A 5 0.66 -0.39 4.97
CA VAL A 5 -0.50 0.46 4.68
C VAL A 5 -1.29 -0.19 3.56
N HIS A 6 -2.60 -0.23 3.72
CA HIS A 6 -3.54 -0.89 2.83
C HIS A 6 -4.47 0.17 2.23
N LEU A 7 -4.68 0.09 0.92
CA LEU A 7 -5.69 0.87 0.22
C LEU A 7 -6.68 -0.10 -0.41
N GLU A 8 -7.96 0.10 -0.11
CA GLU A 8 -9.08 -0.67 -0.66
C GLU A 8 -9.95 0.27 -1.48
N ALA A 9 -10.17 -0.02 -2.76
CA ALA A 9 -10.89 0.85 -3.68
C ALA A 9 -11.93 0.09 -4.53
N ASP A 10 -12.92 0.83 -5.02
CA ASP A 10 -13.93 0.32 -5.95
C ASP A 10 -13.39 0.20 -7.40
N GLU A 11 -14.28 -0.19 -8.32
CA GLU A 11 -13.95 -0.46 -9.72
C GLU A 11 -13.39 0.72 -10.51
N ARG A 12 -13.54 1.96 -10.01
CA ARG A 12 -13.08 3.16 -10.70
C ARG A 12 -11.57 3.36 -10.59
N LEU A 13 -10.91 2.66 -9.67
CA LEU A 13 -9.45 2.63 -9.57
C LEU A 13 -8.87 1.47 -10.40
N SER A 14 -8.38 1.78 -11.59
CA SER A 14 -7.76 0.78 -12.46
C SER A 14 -6.27 0.56 -12.13
N LEU A 15 -5.75 -0.63 -12.45
CA LEU A 15 -4.31 -0.91 -12.35
C LEU A 15 -3.48 -0.05 -13.31
N GLU A 16 -4.07 0.41 -14.42
CA GLU A 16 -3.42 1.32 -15.37
C GLU A 16 -3.17 2.68 -14.72
N VAL A 17 -4.16 3.24 -14.02
CA VAL A 17 -4.01 4.49 -13.25
C VAL A 17 -2.89 4.35 -12.22
N LEU A 18 -2.90 3.25 -11.45
CA LEU A 18 -1.85 2.99 -10.45
C LEU A 18 -0.45 2.86 -11.07
N THR A 19 -0.36 2.24 -12.25
CA THR A 19 0.90 2.11 -13.00
C THR A 19 1.41 3.47 -13.46
N VAL A 20 0.52 4.33 -13.96
CA VAL A 20 0.86 5.70 -14.40
C VAL A 20 1.31 6.56 -13.22
N ILE A 21 0.61 6.48 -12.08
CA ILE A 21 0.98 7.20 -10.85
C ILE A 21 2.35 6.74 -10.37
N ALA A 22 2.56 5.42 -10.23
CA ALA A 22 3.84 4.88 -9.79
C ALA A 22 5.00 5.34 -10.67
N ARG A 23 4.82 5.33 -12.00
CA ARG A 23 5.83 5.82 -12.94
C ARG A 23 6.09 7.33 -12.81
N THR A 24 5.04 8.13 -12.70
CA THR A 24 5.13 9.60 -12.59
C THR A 24 5.85 10.02 -11.31
N LEU A 25 5.64 9.30 -10.21
CA LEU A 25 6.27 9.54 -8.92
C LEU A 25 7.68 8.94 -8.79
N GLY A 26 8.26 8.42 -9.88
CA GLY A 26 9.64 7.93 -9.88
C GLY A 26 9.80 6.50 -9.35
N GLY A 27 8.75 5.68 -9.43
CA GLY A 27 8.81 4.26 -9.12
C GLY A 27 9.88 3.53 -9.94
N LEU A 28 10.80 2.91 -9.21
CA LEU A 28 11.86 2.02 -9.66
C LEU A 28 11.33 0.58 -9.75
N ASP A 29 12.00 -0.25 -10.55
CA ASP A 29 11.68 -1.68 -10.72
C ASP A 29 10.19 -1.95 -10.98
N LEU A 30 9.56 -1.06 -11.75
CA LEU A 30 8.14 -1.13 -12.09
C LEU A 30 7.85 -2.42 -12.87
N ALA A 31 7.12 -3.33 -12.26
CA ALA A 31 6.59 -4.52 -12.88
C ALA A 31 5.07 -4.44 -12.91
N CYS A 32 4.46 -4.61 -14.08
CA CYS A 32 3.00 -4.62 -14.23
C CYS A 32 2.58 -5.68 -15.24
N ASP A 33 1.47 -6.35 -14.93
CA ASP A 33 0.71 -7.20 -15.85
C ASP A 33 -0.79 -6.87 -15.73
N ASP A 34 -1.63 -7.62 -16.44
CA ASP A 34 -3.09 -7.38 -16.47
C ASP A 34 -3.77 -7.53 -15.10
N SER A 35 -3.08 -8.14 -14.13
CA SER A 35 -3.60 -8.53 -12.82
C SER A 35 -2.90 -7.86 -11.64
N SER A 36 -1.70 -7.30 -11.83
CA SER A 36 -0.88 -6.77 -10.76
C SER A 36 0.04 -5.62 -11.17
N VAL A 37 0.38 -4.77 -10.19
CA VAL A 37 1.35 -3.68 -10.30
C VAL A 37 2.31 -3.79 -9.12
N PHE A 38 3.59 -3.55 -9.34
CA PHE A 38 4.62 -3.46 -8.31
C PHE A 38 5.60 -2.34 -8.64
N ALA A 39 5.98 -1.54 -7.65
CA ALA A 39 7.07 -0.58 -7.78
C ALA A 39 7.80 -0.37 -6.43
N HIS A 40 9.06 0.03 -6.51
CA HIS A 40 9.87 0.45 -5.37
C HIS A 40 10.25 1.93 -5.50
N PHE A 41 10.42 2.64 -4.41
CA PHE A 41 10.83 4.05 -4.41
C PHE A 41 12.15 4.20 -3.70
N ALA A 42 12.93 5.20 -4.10
CA ALA A 42 14.23 5.50 -3.48
C ALA A 42 14.11 5.79 -1.98
N SER A 43 12.95 6.27 -1.52
CA SER A 43 12.65 6.48 -0.10
C SER A 43 12.61 5.21 0.73
N GLY A 44 12.51 4.03 0.11
CA GLY A 44 12.27 2.75 0.77
C GLY A 44 10.80 2.34 0.83
N LEU A 45 9.89 3.14 0.25
CA LEU A 45 8.50 2.72 0.00
C LEU A 45 8.47 1.62 -1.07
N SER A 46 7.61 0.63 -0.89
CA SER A 46 7.22 -0.30 -1.95
C SER A 46 5.71 -0.31 -2.08
N VAL A 47 5.20 -0.38 -3.30
CA VAL A 47 3.78 -0.51 -3.60
C VAL A 47 3.57 -1.80 -4.38
N SER A 48 2.51 -2.52 -4.03
CA SER A 48 1.98 -3.61 -4.85
C SER A 48 0.47 -3.47 -4.93
N ALA A 49 -0.11 -3.67 -6.10
CA ALA A 49 -1.56 -3.64 -6.30
C ALA A 49 -2.03 -4.87 -7.05
N LYS A 50 -3.24 -5.32 -6.75
CA LYS A 50 -3.88 -6.45 -7.42
C LYS A 50 -5.40 -6.27 -7.47
N ARG A 51 -6.03 -6.87 -8.47
CA ARG A 51 -7.49 -7.07 -8.47
C ARG A 51 -7.83 -8.27 -7.59
N PRO A 52 -8.72 -8.14 -6.58
CA PRO A 52 -9.18 -9.29 -5.83
C PRO A 52 -10.09 -10.16 -6.70
N CYS A 53 -9.87 -11.47 -6.66
CA CYS A 53 -10.61 -12.40 -7.51
C CYS A 53 -12.04 -12.66 -6.97
N ASP A 54 -12.17 -12.84 -5.64
CA ASP A 54 -13.43 -13.32 -5.05
C ASP A 54 -13.88 -12.56 -3.78
N ASP A 55 -12.99 -11.79 -3.16
CA ASP A 55 -13.28 -11.09 -1.90
C ASP A 55 -13.35 -9.57 -2.13
N GLN A 56 -14.57 -9.05 -2.03
CA GLN A 56 -14.91 -7.66 -2.26
C GLN A 56 -15.25 -6.91 -0.96
N ALA A 57 -14.94 -7.48 0.21
CA ALA A 57 -15.20 -6.84 1.49
C ALA A 57 -14.16 -5.75 1.82
N ILE A 58 -14.60 -4.71 2.53
CA ILE A 58 -13.72 -3.72 3.17
C ILE A 58 -13.27 -4.28 4.51
N TYR A 59 -11.98 -4.17 4.83
CA TYR A 59 -11.39 -4.67 6.07
C TYR A 59 -10.92 -3.58 7.05
N SER A 60 -11.13 -2.30 6.74
CA SER A 60 -10.90 -1.21 7.69
C SER A 60 -11.85 -1.31 8.91
N GLU A 61 -11.30 -1.15 10.12
CA GLU A 61 -12.08 -1.12 11.38
C GLU A 61 -13.13 0.00 11.37
N ASP A 62 -12.74 1.19 10.91
CA ASP A 62 -13.62 2.33 10.72
C ASP A 62 -13.72 2.63 9.22
N THR A 63 -14.90 2.44 8.65
CA THR A 63 -15.15 2.70 7.22
C THR A 63 -15.63 4.12 6.95
N LYS A 64 -15.86 4.93 7.99
CA LYS A 64 -16.50 6.26 7.89
C LYS A 64 -17.86 6.23 7.15
N GLY A 65 -18.55 5.08 7.17
CA GLY A 65 -19.83 4.90 6.49
C GLY A 65 -19.71 4.54 5.00
N LEU A 66 -18.50 4.38 4.47
CA LEU A 66 -18.31 3.90 3.09
C LEU A 66 -18.71 2.43 2.97
N SER A 67 -19.37 2.12 1.85
CA SER A 67 -19.78 0.77 1.46
C SER A 67 -19.72 0.65 -0.05
N PHE A 68 -18.73 -0.09 -0.54
CA PHE A 68 -18.53 -0.39 -1.95
C PHE A 68 -17.86 -1.76 -2.09
N PRO A 69 -18.08 -2.48 -3.21
CA PRO A 69 -17.34 -3.69 -3.51
C PRO A 69 -15.87 -3.33 -3.79
N VAL A 70 -14.95 -3.96 -3.06
CA VAL A 70 -13.51 -3.77 -3.27
C VAL A 70 -13.10 -4.48 -4.55
N MET A 71 -12.57 -3.72 -5.52
CA MET A 71 -12.14 -4.18 -6.83
C MET A 71 -10.65 -3.92 -7.11
N ALA A 72 -10.00 -3.14 -6.26
CA ALA A 72 -8.56 -2.99 -6.24
C ALA A 72 -8.06 -2.95 -4.79
N ARG A 73 -6.97 -3.68 -4.53
CA ARG A 73 -6.22 -3.57 -3.26
C ARG A 73 -4.79 -3.18 -3.55
N CYS A 74 -4.33 -2.12 -2.90
CA CYS A 74 -2.93 -1.72 -2.90
C CYS A 74 -2.34 -1.95 -1.51
N TYR A 75 -1.11 -2.45 -1.48
CA TYR A 75 -0.31 -2.68 -0.30
C TYR A 75 0.95 -1.83 -0.43
N PHE A 76 1.08 -0.89 0.47
CA PHE A 76 2.25 -0.05 0.63
C PHE A 76 3.04 -0.57 1.81
N ARG A 77 4.34 -0.74 1.64
CA ARG A 77 5.21 -1.28 2.68
C ARG A 77 6.44 -0.40 2.84
N ILE A 78 6.67 0.00 4.09
CA ILE A 78 7.82 0.78 4.52
C ILE A 78 8.67 -0.11 5.42
N LYS A 79 9.90 -0.41 4.99
CA LYS A 79 10.84 -1.25 5.75
C LYS A 79 11.98 -0.43 6.32
N GLY A 80 11.97 -0.24 7.63
CA GLY A 80 13.08 0.43 8.33
C GLY A 80 13.03 1.95 8.19
N PRO A 81 14.07 2.64 8.70
CA PRO A 81 14.18 4.09 8.52
C PRO A 81 14.43 4.41 7.04
N GLY A 82 13.75 5.43 6.52
CA GLY A 82 14.04 5.97 5.20
C GLY A 82 15.44 6.61 5.14
N PRO A 83 16.01 6.82 3.94
CA PRO A 83 17.23 7.62 3.74
C PRO A 83 17.08 9.04 4.31
N GLU A 84 18.17 9.69 4.72
CA GLU A 84 18.15 11.01 5.38
C GLU A 84 17.42 12.10 4.56
N ASP A 85 17.51 12.04 3.23
CA ASP A 85 16.96 13.03 2.31
C ASP A 85 15.58 12.67 1.73
N SER A 86 14.92 11.61 2.22
CA SER A 86 13.67 11.13 1.64
C SER A 86 12.75 10.45 2.66
N SER A 87 11.44 10.66 2.51
CA SER A 87 10.44 10.13 3.43
C SER A 87 9.50 9.15 2.71
N PRO A 88 9.47 7.86 3.10
CA PRO A 88 8.47 6.91 2.58
C PRO A 88 7.02 7.35 2.82
N LEU A 89 6.78 8.12 3.89
CA LEU A 89 5.45 8.64 4.22
C LEU A 89 5.07 9.81 3.30
N ASP A 90 6.03 10.61 2.86
CA ASP A 90 5.77 11.67 1.89
C ASP A 90 5.46 11.06 0.51
N ASP A 91 6.20 10.02 0.10
CA ASP A 91 5.89 9.27 -1.12
C ASP A 91 4.50 8.61 -1.05
N LEU A 92 4.15 8.00 0.08
CA LEU A 92 2.82 7.43 0.30
C LEU A 92 1.74 8.51 0.17
N LYS A 93 1.95 9.67 0.79
CA LYS A 93 1.03 10.80 0.72
C LYS A 93 0.85 11.27 -0.72
N MET A 94 1.95 11.51 -1.44
CA MET A 94 1.91 11.91 -2.85
C MET A 94 1.20 10.88 -3.72
N PHE A 95 1.38 9.59 -3.43
CA PHE A 95 0.69 8.52 -4.14
C PHE A 95 -0.83 8.57 -3.92
N VAL A 96 -1.27 8.72 -2.67
CA VAL A 96 -2.71 8.81 -2.34
C VAL A 96 -3.33 10.09 -2.91
N GLU A 97 -2.62 11.22 -2.84
CA GLU A 97 -3.06 12.49 -3.44
C GLU A 97 -3.18 12.38 -4.96
N ALA A 98 -2.25 11.69 -5.62
CA ALA A 98 -2.31 11.44 -7.06
C ALA A 98 -3.50 10.54 -7.43
N ILE A 99 -3.82 9.51 -6.63
CA ILE A 99 -5.03 8.69 -6.86
C ILE A 99 -6.29 9.58 -6.81
N ALA A 100 -6.40 10.44 -5.79
CA ALA A 100 -7.55 11.32 -5.64
C ALA A 100 -7.65 12.41 -6.73
N ALA A 101 -6.54 12.76 -7.37
CA ALA A 101 -6.51 13.72 -8.48
C ALA A 101 -6.85 13.07 -9.84
N GLU A 102 -6.46 11.82 -10.05
CA GLU A 102 -6.56 11.11 -11.34
C GLU A 102 -7.79 10.18 -11.42
N SER A 103 -8.51 9.97 -10.32
CA SER A 103 -9.65 9.04 -10.26
C SER A 103 -10.75 9.53 -9.29
N ASP A 104 -12.00 9.31 -9.69
CA ASP A 104 -13.20 9.49 -8.84
C ASP A 104 -13.52 8.24 -8.00
N ALA A 105 -12.55 7.35 -7.79
CA ALA A 105 -12.73 6.13 -7.02
C ALA A 105 -13.07 6.42 -5.56
N TYR A 106 -13.98 5.62 -5.01
CA TYR A 106 -14.11 5.53 -3.57
C TYR A 106 -13.02 4.61 -3.05
N PHE A 107 -12.26 5.08 -2.07
CA PHE A 107 -11.20 4.29 -1.45
C PHE A 107 -11.07 4.60 0.04
N LEU A 108 -10.49 3.65 0.76
CA LEU A 108 -10.08 3.76 2.15
C LEU A 108 -8.59 3.48 2.23
N VAL A 109 -7.88 4.19 3.10
CA VAL A 109 -6.48 3.91 3.44
C VAL A 109 -6.39 3.62 4.92
N SER A 110 -5.91 2.44 5.27
CA SER A 110 -5.71 1.98 6.64
C SER A 110 -4.27 1.50 6.82
N PHE A 111 -3.80 1.44 8.07
CA PHE A 111 -2.47 0.90 8.36
C PHE A 111 -2.59 -0.27 9.32
N GLN A 112 -1.67 -1.23 9.17
CA GLN A 112 -1.46 -2.30 10.11
C GLN A 112 -0.09 -2.09 10.77
N TYR A 113 -0.11 -1.96 12.10
CA TYR A 113 1.11 -1.83 12.88
C TYR A 113 1.72 -3.21 13.14
N GLU A 114 2.95 -3.43 12.69
CA GLU A 114 3.73 -4.61 13.05
C GLU A 114 4.30 -4.46 14.47
N SER A 115 3.95 -5.38 15.37
CA SER A 115 4.60 -5.53 16.68
C SER A 115 5.43 -6.82 16.69
N LEU A 116 6.59 -6.78 17.35
CA LEU A 116 7.33 -8.00 17.66
C LEU A 116 6.44 -8.89 18.55
N MET A 117 6.35 -10.18 18.25
CA MET A 117 5.60 -11.16 19.05
C MET A 117 6.51 -12.19 19.70
N TYR A 118 7.49 -12.69 18.93
CA TYR A 118 8.44 -13.70 19.38
C TYR A 118 9.84 -13.36 18.85
N TRP A 119 10.87 -13.65 19.65
CA TRP A 119 12.26 -13.65 19.18
C TRP A 119 13.00 -14.84 19.78
N ARG A 120 13.97 -15.38 19.05
CA ARG A 120 14.84 -16.46 19.54
C ARG A 120 16.28 -15.98 19.57
N ASP A 121 16.95 -16.18 20.69
CA ASP A 121 18.38 -15.93 20.85
C ASP A 121 19.11 -17.18 21.37
N GLN A 122 20.37 -17.01 21.79
CA GLN A 122 21.20 -18.10 22.31
C GLN A 122 20.63 -18.74 23.59
N THR A 123 19.75 -18.06 24.31
CA THR A 123 19.16 -18.49 25.58
C THR A 123 17.81 -19.18 25.42
N GLY A 124 17.15 -19.02 24.28
CA GLY A 124 15.87 -19.67 24.00
C GLY A 124 14.92 -18.85 23.14
N LEU A 125 13.67 -19.30 23.09
CA LEU A 125 12.55 -18.58 22.48
C LEU A 125 11.88 -17.70 23.53
N HIS A 126 11.62 -16.46 23.17
CA HIS A 126 10.98 -15.46 24.01
C HIS A 126 9.75 -14.89 23.32
N SER A 127 8.87 -14.26 24.10
CA SER A 127 7.72 -13.50 23.63
C SER A 127 7.70 -12.12 24.26
N THR A 128 7.13 -11.15 23.54
CA THR A 128 6.94 -9.77 24.03
C THR A 128 5.82 -9.67 25.04
#